data_AF-A0A0E0EWV7-F1
#
_entry.id   AF-A0A0E0EWV7-F1
#
_cell.length_a   1.000
_cell.length_b   1.000
_cell.length_c   1.000
_cell.angle_alpha   90.00
_cell.angle_beta   90.00
_cell.angle_gamma   90.00
#
_symmetry.space_group_name_H-M   'P 1'
#
loop_
_entity.id
_entity.type
_entity.pdbx_description
1 polymer ?
#
loop_
_entity_poly.entity_id
_entity_poly.type
_entity_poly.pdbx_seq_one_letter_code
_entity_poly.pdbx_strand_id
1 'polypeptide(L)' 'MEARSAVCFLLVLVLLGTPTASAAICEHFSTKDLFCIKYLCRGFCHDEAVNLRGKHARVMRAWCHGRRCNCNVCH' A
#
# COMPACT_ATOMS: atom_id res chain seq x y z
N MET A 1 5.41 -24.00 -42.21
CA MET A 1 6.19 -23.26 -41.19
C MET A 1 5.33 -22.14 -40.58
N GLU A 2 4.04 -22.35 -40.28
CA GLU A 2 3.13 -21.24 -39.89
C GLU A 2 2.60 -21.34 -38.45
N ALA A 3 2.74 -22.50 -37.80
CA ALA A 3 2.17 -22.71 -36.46
C ALA A 3 3.07 -22.19 -35.32
N ARG A 4 4.39 -22.11 -35.54
CA ARG A 4 5.35 -21.64 -34.52
C ARG A 4 5.22 -20.13 -34.28
N SER A 5 4.85 -19.37 -35.31
CA SER A 5 4.74 -17.90 -35.23
C SER A 5 3.54 -17.47 -34.39
N ALA A 6 2.38 -18.12 -34.58
CA ALA A 6 1.16 -17.84 -33.81
C ALA A 6 1.31 -18.12 -32.30
N VAL A 7 2.05 -19.17 -31.92
CA VAL A 7 2.30 -19.51 -30.50
C VAL A 7 3.16 -18.45 -29.81
N CYS A 8 4.17 -17.91 -30.51
CA CYS A 8 4.98 -16.80 -29.98
C CYS A 8 4.15 -15.52 -29.79
N PHE A 9 3.27 -15.19 -30.73
CA PHE A 9 2.38 -14.03 -30.60
C PHE A 9 1.40 -14.16 -29.42
N LEU A 10 0.85 -15.35 -29.19
CA LEU A 10 -0.05 -15.61 -28.06
C LEU A 10 0.67 -15.48 -26.70
N LEU A 11 1.91 -15.97 -26.60
CA LEU A 11 2.74 -15.81 -25.38
C LEU A 11 2.99 -14.33 -25.04
N VAL A 12 3.27 -13.50 -26.04
CA VAL A 12 3.48 -12.06 -25.85
C VAL A 12 2.19 -11.38 -25.36
N LEU A 13 1.03 -11.73 -25.93
CA LEU A 13 -0.27 -11.23 -25.48
C LEU A 13 -0.62 -11.63 -24.04
N VAL A 14 -0.24 -12.83 -23.60
CA VAL A 14 -0.42 -13.27 -22.19
C VAL A 14 0.51 -12.53 -21.24
N LEU A 15 1.75 -12.24 -21.65
CA LEU A 15 2.72 -11.47 -20.86
C LEU A 15 2.36 -9.97 -20.75
N LEU A 16 1.77 -9.38 -21.80
CA LEU A 16 1.23 -8.00 -21.72
C LEU A 16 -0.14 -7.93 -21.02
N GLY A 17 -0.86 -9.05 -20.99
CA GLY A 17 -2.22 -9.14 -20.45
C GLY A 17 -2.30 -9.46 -18.96
N THR A 18 -1.18 -9.72 -18.27
CA THR A 18 -1.20 -9.73 -16.80
C THR A 18 -1.29 -8.28 -16.34
N PRO A 19 -2.43 -7.80 -15.82
CA PRO A 19 -2.38 -6.60 -15.01
C PRO A 19 -1.39 -6.95 -13.90
N THR A 20 -0.24 -6.29 -13.88
CA THR A 20 0.55 -6.21 -12.67
C THR A 20 -0.41 -5.63 -11.65
N ALA A 21 -1.04 -6.49 -10.86
CA ALA A 21 -1.76 -6.09 -9.68
C ALA A 21 -0.74 -5.24 -8.93
N SER A 22 -0.93 -3.93 -8.99
CA SER A 22 -0.04 -2.96 -8.37
C SER A 22 0.08 -3.41 -6.92
N ALA A 23 1.20 -4.03 -6.57
CA ALA A 23 1.41 -4.54 -5.22
C ALA A 23 1.33 -3.32 -4.33
N ALA A 24 0.26 -3.22 -3.52
CA ALA A 24 0.04 -2.06 -2.68
C ALA A 24 1.30 -1.86 -1.83
N ILE A 25 1.94 -0.70 -1.98
CA ILE A 25 3.21 -0.42 -1.31
C ILE A 25 2.85 -0.09 0.13
N CYS A 26 3.18 -1.02 1.02
CA CYS A 26 2.93 -0.88 2.45
C CYS A 26 4.17 -0.34 3.15
N GLU A 27 3.97 0.71 3.93
CA GLU A 27 5.00 1.36 4.71
C GLU A 27 4.61 1.49 6.17
N HIS A 28 5.63 1.46 7.02
CA HIS A 28 5.48 1.60 8.45
C HIS A 28 6.11 2.91 8.92
N PHE A 29 5.33 3.73 9.62
CA PHE A 29 5.83 4.95 10.24
C PHE A 29 5.24 5.14 11.64
N SER A 30 5.85 6.02 12.42
CA SER A 30 5.37 6.43 13.73
C SER A 30 5.09 7.92 13.70
N THR A 31 3.94 8.34 14.23
CA THR A 31 3.66 9.75 14.44
C THR A 31 4.68 10.31 15.43
N LYS A 32 5.16 11.53 15.14
CA LYS A 32 6.05 12.25 16.05
C LYS A 32 5.20 12.92 17.14
N ASP A 33 5.61 12.70 18.39
CA ASP A 33 5.24 13.55 19.53
C ASP A 33 3.75 13.64 19.94
N LEU A 34 2.90 12.67 19.55
CA LEU A 34 1.56 12.55 20.13
C LEU A 34 1.49 11.45 21.18
N PHE A 35 1.10 11.81 22.41
CA PHE A 35 0.66 10.83 23.41
C PHE A 35 -0.31 9.85 22.76
N CYS A 36 0.09 8.57 22.69
CA CYS A 36 -0.69 7.59 21.97
C CYS A 36 -1.97 7.27 22.72
N ILE A 37 -3.04 7.88 22.26
CA ILE A 37 -4.39 7.64 22.71
C ILE A 37 -5.00 6.63 21.74
N LYS A 38 -5.24 5.40 22.20
CA LYS A 38 -5.61 4.25 21.35
C LYS A 38 -6.78 4.56 20.38
N TYR A 39 -7.77 5.32 20.83
CA TYR A 39 -8.93 5.70 20.02
C TYR A 39 -8.63 6.78 18.97
N LEU A 40 -7.64 7.66 19.20
CA LEU A 40 -7.25 8.70 18.25
C LEU A 40 -6.13 8.25 17.30
N CYS A 41 -5.30 7.30 17.72
CA CYS A 41 -4.14 6.83 16.98
C CYS A 41 -4.47 6.44 15.52
N ARG A 42 -5.58 5.73 15.30
CA ARG A 42 -6.00 5.37 13.94
C ARG A 42 -6.36 6.59 13.08
N GLY A 43 -6.98 7.61 13.68
CA GLY A 43 -7.31 8.86 12.99
C GLY A 43 -6.06 9.63 12.58
N PHE A 44 -5.08 9.76 13.48
CA PHE A 44 -3.80 10.39 13.16
C PHE A 44 -3.02 9.64 12.09
N CYS A 45 -2.99 8.30 12.16
CA CYS A 45 -2.42 7.49 11.08
C CYS A 45 -3.09 7.75 9.74
N HIS A 46 -4.41 7.98 9.72
CA HIS A 46 -5.13 8.25 8.49
C HIS A 46 -4.82 9.63 7.93
N ASP A 47 -4.77 10.65 8.78
CA ASP A 47 -4.43 12.01 8.39
C ASP A 47 -3.00 12.09 7.83
N GLU A 48 -2.01 11.52 8.53
CA GLU A 48 -0.63 11.45 8.04
C GLU A 48 -0.50 10.58 6.79
N ALA A 49 -1.22 9.46 6.70
CA ALA A 49 -1.23 8.62 5.51
C ALA A 49 -1.70 9.40 4.27
N VAL A 50 -2.79 10.14 4.41
CA VAL A 50 -3.35 10.95 3.32
C VAL A 50 -2.42 12.12 2.99
N ASN A 51 -1.79 12.73 3.98
CA ASN A 51 -0.81 13.80 3.77
C ASN A 51 0.45 13.31 3.02
N LEU A 52 0.94 12.11 3.35
CA LEU A 52 2.16 11.54 2.76
C LEU A 52 1.93 10.88 1.39
N ARG A 53 0.82 10.15 1.23
CA ARG A 53 0.57 9.26 0.08
C ARG A 53 -0.71 9.60 -0.70
N GLY A 54 -1.39 10.67 -0.33
CA GLY A 54 -2.62 11.12 -0.98
C GLY A 54 -3.85 10.28 -0.61
N LYS A 55 -4.98 10.57 -1.29
CA LYS A 55 -6.31 10.03 -0.95
C LYS A 55 -6.45 8.51 -1.08
N HIS A 56 -5.50 7.83 -1.73
CA HIS A 56 -5.53 6.37 -1.91
C HIS A 56 -4.93 5.60 -0.74
N ALA A 57 -4.31 6.29 0.23
CA ALA A 57 -3.68 5.67 1.36
C ALA A 57 -4.69 4.97 2.29
N ARG A 58 -4.43 3.71 2.61
CA ARG A 58 -5.24 2.89 3.53
C ARG A 58 -4.45 2.51 4.75
N VAL A 59 -5.00 2.83 5.93
CA VAL A 59 -4.45 2.39 7.21
C VAL A 59 -4.84 0.93 7.45
N MET A 60 -3.87 0.03 7.34
CA MET A 60 -4.05 -1.41 7.61
C MET A 60 -4.01 -1.71 9.09
N ARG A 61 -3.10 -1.04 9.81
CA ARG A 61 -2.94 -1.23 11.26
C ARG A 61 -2.49 0.07 11.91
N ALA A 62 -3.03 0.35 13.09
CA ALA A 62 -2.58 1.42 13.96
C ALA A 62 -2.46 0.89 15.39
N TRP A 63 -1.37 1.18 16.09
CA TRP A 63 -1.17 0.74 17.46
C TRP A 63 -0.28 1.69 18.25
N CYS A 64 -0.48 1.69 19.56
CA CYS A 64 0.39 2.43 20.47
C CYS A 64 1.61 1.60 20.85
N HIS A 65 2.78 2.24 20.81
CA HIS A 65 4.00 1.74 21.41
C HIS A 65 4.60 2.83 22.31
N GLY A 66 4.45 2.66 23.63
CA GLY A 66 4.74 3.72 24.60
C GLY A 66 3.90 4.97 24.32
N ARG A 67 4.56 6.12 24.20
CA ARG A 67 3.92 7.40 23.88
C ARG A 67 3.79 7.68 22.38
N ARG A 68 4.00 6.70 21.50
CA ARG A 68 3.97 6.91 20.05
C ARG A 68 2.89 6.08 19.37
N CYS A 69 2.24 6.64 18.37
CA CYS A 69 1.30 5.93 17.51
C CYS A 69 2.04 5.42 16.27
N ASN A 70 2.01 4.10 16.06
CA ASN A 70 2.59 3.44 14.90
C ASN A 70 1.49 3.12 13.90
N CYS A 71 1.84 3.26 12.63
CA CYS A 71 0.93 3.21 11.50
C CYS A 71 1.53 2.29 10.45
N ASN A 72 0.74 1.31 10.00
CA ASN A 72 1.02 0.55 8.79
C ASN A 72 0.00 0.96 7.73
N VAL A 73 0.51 1.50 6.62
CA VAL A 73 -0.29 2.15 5.58
C VAL A 73 0.12 1.61 4.23
N CYS A 74 -0.86 1.26 3.39
CA CYS A 74 -0.62 0.81 2.03
C CYS A 74 -1.27 1.77 1.03
N HIS A 75 -0.67 1.93 -0.15
CA HIS A 75 -1.20 2.72 -1.26
C HIS A 75 -0.88 2.06 -2.61
#